data_AF-A0A0L6WZL6-F1
#
_entry.id   AF-A0A0L6WZL6-F1
#
_cell.length_a   1.000
_cell.length_b   1.000
_cell.length_c   1.000
_cell.angle_alpha   90.00
_cell.angle_beta   90.00
_cell.angle_gamma   90.00
#
_symmetry.space_group_name_H-M   'P 1'
#
loop_
_entity.id
_entity.type
_entity.pdbx_description
1 polymer ?
#
loop_
_entity_poly.entity_id
_entity_poly.type
_entity_poly.pdbx_seq_one_letter_code
_entity_poly.pdbx_strand_id
1 'polypeptide(L)'
;MEQLLLQFESLTAHRPSPTTPAAATAAAAQQASTFVPPIAGVGANGASTFTPPLSLRSRFPDVKAAVIVAIITHEFKAADLHKLDPMNRDKETAYTFNGSTNQFEVSHRAAREYKNPFSILIPLTTYFKVLAFHVNNNAATDAFWDYSAHLLKLVAEYEWHAVYAYHSIFFNRRRAEMAAGDYSRWGQSENGLLAEHVYGHRKPNPSKQAKNTATTRSNPAEACRKFNDGKCLNMPCPWGRPHTCSSCGKSDHSKLQHKD
;
A
#
# COMPACT_ATOMS: atom_id res chain seq x y z
N MET A 1 22.32 16.45 6.59
CA MET A 1 21.92 15.18 7.24
C MET A 1 23.08 14.22 7.15
N GLU A 2 24.14 14.50 7.90
CA GLU A 2 25.41 13.75 7.81
C GLU A 2 26.19 13.85 9.14
N GLN A 3 25.49 13.71 10.27
CA GLN A 3 26.09 13.69 11.62
C GLN A 3 25.25 12.87 12.61
N LEU A 4 25.01 11.59 12.30
CA LEU A 4 24.34 10.69 13.26
C LEU A 4 24.75 9.22 13.05
N LEU A 5 26.05 8.98 12.87
CA LEU A 5 26.58 7.64 12.58
C LEU A 5 27.96 7.37 13.20
N LEU A 6 28.25 7.91 14.39
CA LEU A 6 29.46 7.57 15.15
C LEU A 6 29.21 7.55 16.67
N GLN A 7 28.49 6.53 17.16
CA GLN A 7 28.47 6.26 18.61
C GLN A 7 28.16 4.80 18.99
N PHE A 8 28.60 3.85 18.18
CA PHE A 8 28.57 2.43 18.53
C PHE A 8 29.96 1.82 18.32
N GLU A 9 30.90 2.11 19.23
CA GLU A 9 32.11 1.32 19.43
C GLU A 9 32.81 1.75 20.72
N SER A 10 32.66 0.93 21.78
CA SER A 10 33.62 0.69 22.88
C SER A 10 32.87 0.34 24.18
N LEU A 11 32.85 -0.95 24.53
CA LEU A 11 33.50 -1.45 25.74
C LEU A 11 33.38 -2.98 25.79
N THR A 12 34.49 -3.64 25.48
CA THR A 12 34.72 -5.05 25.77
C THR A 12 35.14 -5.27 27.21
N ALA A 13 34.75 -6.45 27.71
CA ALA A 13 35.37 -7.24 28.78
C ALA A 13 35.14 -6.81 30.23
N HIS A 14 34.31 -7.58 30.94
CA HIS A 14 34.66 -8.12 32.27
C HIS A 14 33.98 -9.49 32.45
N ARG A 15 34.81 -10.51 32.69
CA ARG A 15 34.44 -11.90 33.00
C ARG A 15 34.50 -12.09 34.52
N PRO A 16 33.50 -12.73 35.13
CA PRO A 16 33.75 -13.59 36.28
C PRO A 16 33.35 -15.05 36.02
N SER A 17 34.12 -15.94 36.63
CA SER A 17 34.02 -17.41 36.64
C SER A 17 32.91 -17.92 37.59
N PRO A 18 32.59 -19.23 37.58
CA PRO A 18 31.24 -19.73 37.86
C PRO A 18 31.04 -20.09 39.34
N THR A 19 29.81 -19.85 39.82
CA THR A 19 29.30 -20.43 41.06
C THR A 19 27.98 -21.13 40.76
N THR A 20 27.91 -22.40 41.08
CA THR A 20 26.72 -23.28 41.07
C THR A 20 26.86 -24.16 42.32
N PRO A 21 25.80 -24.71 42.96
CA PRO A 21 24.35 -24.55 42.75
C PRO A 21 23.59 -24.11 44.02
N ALA A 22 22.38 -23.58 43.86
CA ALA A 22 21.35 -23.73 44.88
C ALA A 22 19.99 -23.89 44.21
N ALA A 23 19.38 -25.05 44.42
CA ALA A 23 18.04 -25.38 43.99
C ALA A 23 17.03 -24.47 44.70
N ALA A 24 16.34 -23.63 43.93
CA ALA A 24 15.15 -22.92 44.37
C ALA A 24 13.97 -23.44 43.55
N THR A 25 13.09 -24.15 44.24
CA THR A 25 11.79 -24.63 43.78
C THR A 25 10.92 -23.44 43.41
N ALA A 26 10.89 -23.07 42.13
CA ALA A 26 9.93 -22.11 41.61
C ALA A 26 8.62 -22.84 41.28
N ALA A 27 7.67 -22.75 42.21
CA ALA A 27 6.27 -23.06 41.93
C ALA A 27 5.73 -22.02 40.93
N ALA A 28 5.85 -22.32 39.63
CA ALA A 28 5.10 -21.63 38.60
C ALA A 28 3.62 -21.99 38.76
N ALA A 29 2.84 -21.06 39.32
CA ALA A 29 1.40 -21.05 39.17
C ALA A 29 1.08 -20.90 37.67
N GLN A 30 0.89 -22.03 37.00
CA GLN A 30 0.24 -22.09 35.70
C GLN A 30 -1.19 -21.56 35.89
N GLN A 31 -1.41 -20.29 35.53
CA GLN A 31 -2.75 -19.82 35.21
C GLN A 31 -3.19 -20.58 33.96
N ALA A 32 -3.82 -21.73 34.17
CA ALA A 32 -4.59 -22.41 33.16
C ALA A 32 -5.65 -21.41 32.67
N SER A 33 -5.43 -20.86 31.48
CA SER A 33 -6.48 -20.18 30.76
C SER A 33 -7.52 -21.24 30.46
N THR A 34 -8.65 -21.19 31.16
CA THR A 34 -9.79 -22.05 30.92
C THR A 34 -10.23 -21.87 29.48
N PHE A 35 -9.75 -22.75 28.59
CA PHE A 35 -10.28 -22.90 27.25
C PHE A 35 -11.70 -23.43 27.40
N VAL A 36 -12.69 -22.53 27.26
CA VAL A 36 -14.09 -22.92 27.17
C VAL A 36 -14.32 -23.34 25.72
N PRO A 37 -14.52 -24.63 25.42
CA PRO A 37 -14.87 -25.03 24.06
C PRO A 37 -16.24 -24.41 23.71
N PRO A 38 -16.46 -23.97 22.46
CA PRO A 38 -17.77 -23.52 22.03
C PRO A 38 -18.73 -24.71 22.09
N ILE A 39 -19.79 -24.55 22.88
CA ILE A 39 -20.92 -25.49 22.90
C ILE A 39 -21.56 -25.42 21.52
N ALA A 40 -21.28 -26.42 20.69
CA ALA A 40 -21.96 -26.61 19.41
C ALA A 40 -23.41 -27.02 19.71
N GLY A 41 -24.35 -26.09 19.59
CA GLY A 41 -25.76 -26.39 19.55
C GLY A 41 -26.06 -27.22 18.29
N VAL A 42 -26.28 -28.52 18.47
CA VAL A 42 -26.70 -29.43 17.40
C VAL A 42 -28.17 -29.13 17.08
N GLY A 43 -28.39 -28.22 16.12
CA GLY A 43 -29.66 -28.07 15.44
C GLY A 43 -29.72 -29.04 14.26
N ALA A 44 -30.61 -30.02 14.34
CA ALA A 44 -30.99 -30.87 13.21
C ALA A 44 -31.59 -29.98 12.11
N ASN A 45 -30.74 -29.54 11.17
CA ASN A 45 -31.00 -29.10 9.78
C ASN A 45 -29.79 -28.30 9.27
N GLY A 46 -28.69 -28.99 8.96
CA GLY A 46 -27.75 -28.68 7.85
C GLY A 46 -27.08 -27.31 7.72
N ALA A 47 -27.27 -26.33 8.60
CA ALA A 47 -26.56 -25.06 8.59
C ALA A 47 -26.25 -24.64 10.03
N SER A 48 -25.03 -24.91 10.49
CA SER A 48 -24.54 -24.35 11.75
C SER A 48 -24.45 -22.83 11.61
N THR A 49 -25.46 -22.11 12.09
CA THR A 49 -25.43 -20.66 12.18
C THR A 49 -24.48 -20.26 13.29
N PHE A 50 -23.19 -20.13 12.95
CA PHE A 50 -22.20 -19.59 13.85
C PHE A 50 -22.61 -18.15 14.20
N THR A 51 -22.94 -17.91 15.47
CA THR A 51 -23.33 -16.59 15.96
C THR A 51 -22.10 -15.91 16.56
N PRO A 52 -21.81 -14.64 16.23
CA PRO A 52 -20.63 -13.99 16.78
C PRO A 52 -20.80 -13.79 18.30
N PRO A 53 -19.71 -13.90 19.09
CA PRO A 53 -19.74 -13.65 20.53
C PRO A 53 -20.41 -12.31 20.87
N LEU A 54 -21.22 -12.27 21.94
CA LEU A 54 -21.94 -11.06 22.36
C LEU A 54 -20.98 -9.88 22.60
N SER A 55 -19.80 -10.14 23.16
CA SER A 55 -18.76 -9.12 23.39
C SER A 55 -18.29 -8.44 22.10
N LEU A 56 -18.12 -9.22 21.02
CA LEU A 56 -17.76 -8.70 19.70
C LEU A 56 -18.88 -7.83 19.12
N ARG A 57 -20.14 -8.24 19.25
CA ARG A 57 -21.29 -7.45 18.78
C ARG A 57 -21.43 -6.14 19.55
N SER A 58 -21.24 -6.17 20.87
CA SER A 58 -21.27 -4.95 21.69
C SER A 58 -20.11 -4.00 21.37
N ARG A 59 -18.93 -4.53 21.02
CA ARG A 59 -17.75 -3.71 20.67
C ARG A 59 -17.82 -3.12 19.26
N PHE A 60 -18.45 -3.84 18.33
CA PHE A 60 -18.58 -3.46 16.92
C PHE A 60 -20.07 -3.44 16.51
N PRO A 61 -20.92 -2.61 17.16
CA PRO A 61 -22.37 -2.61 16.92
C PRO A 61 -22.72 -2.24 15.47
N ASP A 62 -21.82 -1.48 14.89
CA ASP A 62 -21.80 -0.96 13.54
C ASP A 62 -21.56 -2.03 12.46
N VAL A 63 -20.87 -3.13 12.80
CA VAL A 63 -20.53 -4.18 11.82
C VAL A 63 -21.61 -5.26 11.82
N LYS A 64 -22.16 -5.57 10.63
CA LYS A 64 -23.14 -6.65 10.48
C LYS A 64 -22.61 -7.95 11.09
N ALA A 65 -23.44 -8.65 11.85
CA ALA A 65 -23.02 -9.85 12.56
C ALA A 65 -22.45 -10.95 11.65
N ALA A 66 -23.04 -11.15 10.47
CA ALA A 66 -22.52 -12.09 9.47
C ALA A 66 -21.10 -11.72 9.00
N VAL A 67 -20.78 -10.42 8.92
CA VAL A 67 -19.44 -9.94 8.58
C VAL A 67 -18.46 -10.22 9.72
N ILE A 68 -18.86 -9.97 10.99
CA ILE A 68 -18.02 -10.32 12.14
C ILE A 68 -17.69 -11.82 12.13
N VAL A 69 -18.69 -12.68 11.91
CA VAL A 69 -18.52 -14.14 11.81
C VAL A 69 -17.55 -14.50 10.71
N ALA A 70 -17.71 -13.92 9.51
CA ALA A 70 -16.80 -14.18 8.40
C ALA A 70 -15.35 -13.75 8.71
N ILE A 71 -15.14 -12.67 9.48
CA ILE A 71 -13.80 -12.23 9.87
C ILE A 71 -13.16 -13.21 10.83
N ILE A 72 -13.85 -13.59 11.91
CA ILE A 72 -13.30 -14.46 12.96
C ILE A 72 -13.15 -15.91 12.51
N THR A 73 -13.88 -16.33 11.48
CA THR A 73 -13.72 -17.64 10.83
C THR A 73 -12.75 -17.60 9.65
N HIS A 74 -12.11 -16.45 9.39
CA HIS A 74 -11.19 -16.24 8.26
C HIS A 74 -11.79 -16.49 6.87
N GLU A 75 -13.12 -16.40 6.73
CA GLU A 75 -13.85 -16.52 5.47
C GLU A 75 -14.06 -15.17 4.75
N PHE A 76 -13.83 -14.04 5.43
CA PHE A 76 -13.99 -12.70 4.86
C PHE A 76 -12.94 -12.37 3.79
N LYS A 77 -13.36 -12.13 2.55
CA LYS A 77 -12.48 -11.94 1.39
C LYS A 77 -12.12 -10.46 1.17
N ALA A 78 -11.03 -10.21 0.44
CA ALA A 78 -10.64 -8.85 0.05
C ALA A 78 -11.75 -8.10 -0.70
N ALA A 79 -12.49 -8.79 -1.58
CA ALA A 79 -13.62 -8.22 -2.32
C ALA A 79 -14.75 -7.71 -1.41
N ASP A 80 -14.85 -8.25 -0.19
CA ASP A 80 -15.89 -7.90 0.77
C ASP A 80 -15.50 -6.75 1.71
N LEU A 81 -14.25 -6.26 1.66
CA LEU A 81 -13.75 -5.18 2.52
C LEU A 81 -14.67 -3.93 2.50
N HIS A 82 -15.35 -3.67 1.39
CA HIS A 82 -16.24 -2.51 1.25
C HIS A 82 -17.40 -2.53 2.25
N LYS A 83 -17.80 -3.72 2.74
CA LYS A 83 -18.82 -3.90 3.78
C LYS A 83 -18.39 -3.34 5.14
N LEU A 84 -17.10 -3.09 5.33
CA LEU A 84 -16.53 -2.51 6.55
C LEU A 84 -16.31 -1.00 6.46
N ASP A 85 -16.56 -0.39 5.31
CA ASP A 85 -16.42 1.06 5.13
C ASP A 85 -17.68 1.78 5.65
N PRO A 86 -17.57 2.61 6.69
CA PRO A 86 -18.70 3.40 7.19
C PRO A 86 -19.35 4.26 6.11
N MET A 87 -18.57 4.77 5.14
CA MET A 87 -19.06 5.64 4.07
C MET A 87 -19.87 4.92 2.99
N ASN A 88 -19.82 3.58 2.95
CA ASN A 88 -20.52 2.75 1.97
C ASN A 88 -21.74 2.03 2.55
N ARG A 89 -22.00 2.13 3.85
CA ARG A 89 -23.14 1.46 4.50
C ARG A 89 -24.48 1.86 3.92
N ASP A 90 -24.68 3.16 3.73
CA ASP A 90 -25.96 3.68 3.21
C ASP A 90 -26.09 3.52 1.69
N LYS A 91 -25.01 3.09 1.02
CA LYS A 91 -24.92 3.00 -0.45
C LYS A 91 -25.03 1.58 -0.99
N GLU A 92 -25.11 0.57 -0.11
CA GLU A 92 -25.21 -0.85 -0.48
C GLU A 92 -26.50 -1.15 -1.29
N THR A 93 -27.50 -0.27 -1.19
CA THR A 93 -28.78 -0.37 -1.92
C THR A 93 -29.02 0.84 -2.82
N ALA A 94 -28.05 1.20 -3.66
CA ALA A 94 -28.30 2.16 -4.72
C ALA A 94 -29.09 1.47 -5.85
N TYR A 95 -30.39 1.74 -5.94
CA TYR A 95 -31.19 1.32 -7.09
C TYR A 95 -30.83 2.22 -8.29
N THR A 96 -30.33 1.62 -9.36
CA THR A 96 -30.16 2.31 -10.64
C THR A 96 -31.29 1.91 -11.56
N PHE A 97 -32.01 2.90 -12.09
CA PHE A 97 -33.01 2.67 -13.13
C PHE A 97 -32.30 2.36 -14.45
N ASN A 98 -32.51 1.17 -14.98
CA ASN A 98 -32.03 0.79 -16.30
C ASN A 98 -33.09 1.20 -17.35
N GLY A 99 -32.84 2.31 -18.03
CA GLY A 99 -33.76 2.83 -19.06
C GLY A 99 -33.91 1.94 -20.30
N SER A 100 -33.04 0.95 -20.49
CA SER A 100 -33.15 -0.01 -21.61
C SER A 100 -34.09 -1.19 -21.29
N THR A 101 -34.16 -1.59 -20.02
CA THR A 101 -35.01 -2.70 -19.56
C THR A 101 -36.26 -2.21 -18.82
N ASN A 102 -36.36 -0.91 -18.53
CA ASN A 102 -37.38 -0.30 -17.67
C ASN A 102 -37.48 -0.97 -16.29
N GLN A 103 -36.36 -1.48 -15.77
CA GLN A 103 -36.28 -2.13 -14.47
C GLN A 103 -35.33 -1.39 -13.52
N PHE A 104 -35.64 -1.44 -12.23
CA PHE A 104 -34.71 -1.02 -11.19
C PHE A 104 -33.75 -2.17 -10.91
N GLU A 105 -32.48 -1.97 -11.24
CA GLU A 105 -31.42 -2.91 -10.93
C GLU A 105 -30.72 -2.46 -9.64
N VAL A 106 -30.46 -3.41 -8.74
CA VAL A 106 -29.59 -3.17 -7.58
C VAL A 106 -28.18 -2.92 -8.12
N SER A 107 -27.74 -1.67 -8.06
CA SER A 107 -26.42 -1.29 -8.51
C SER A 107 -25.40 -1.76 -7.48
N HIS A 108 -24.64 -2.81 -7.78
CA HIS A 108 -23.47 -3.21 -7.00
C HIS A 108 -22.28 -2.23 -7.16
N ARG A 109 -22.56 -0.92 -7.23
CA ARG A 109 -21.57 0.15 -7.34
C ARG A 109 -20.59 0.17 -6.15
N ALA A 110 -20.99 -0.34 -4.99
CA ALA A 110 -20.13 -0.39 -3.81
C ALA A 110 -18.87 -1.27 -3.99
N ALA A 111 -18.92 -2.27 -4.87
CA ALA A 111 -17.75 -3.08 -5.22
C ALA A 111 -16.87 -2.44 -6.30
N ARG A 112 -17.37 -1.42 -7.01
CA ARG A 112 -16.59 -0.70 -8.03
C ARG A 112 -15.76 0.40 -7.38
N GLU A 113 -14.52 -0.01 -7.16
CA GLU A 113 -13.33 0.82 -7.13
C GLU A 113 -13.19 1.60 -5.83
N TYR A 114 -12.43 1.01 -4.92
CA TYR A 114 -11.50 1.79 -4.12
C TYR A 114 -10.73 2.70 -5.07
N LYS A 115 -11.20 3.93 -5.32
CA LYS A 115 -10.60 4.83 -6.31
C LYS A 115 -9.27 5.40 -5.85
N ASN A 116 -9.03 5.33 -4.55
CA ASN A 116 -7.81 5.80 -3.93
C ASN A 116 -7.28 4.79 -2.91
N PRO A 117 -5.97 4.76 -2.68
CA PRO A 117 -5.35 3.89 -1.68
C PRO A 117 -5.92 4.05 -0.26
N PHE A 118 -6.35 5.25 0.12
CA PHE A 118 -6.84 5.52 1.47
C PHE A 118 -8.21 4.88 1.74
N SER A 119 -8.99 4.64 0.68
CA SER A 119 -10.32 4.05 0.78
C SER A 119 -10.29 2.59 1.22
N ILE A 120 -9.15 1.89 1.07
CA ILE A 120 -8.99 0.53 1.62
C ILE A 120 -8.48 0.51 3.05
N LEU A 121 -7.79 1.56 3.50
CA LEU A 121 -7.16 1.56 4.83
C LEU A 121 -8.19 1.60 5.96
N ILE A 122 -9.30 2.31 5.78
CA ILE A 122 -10.39 2.37 6.76
C ILE A 122 -11.03 0.99 6.97
N PRO A 123 -11.55 0.29 5.94
CA PRO A 123 -12.12 -1.04 6.11
C PRO A 123 -11.08 -2.07 6.57
N LEU A 124 -9.82 -1.95 6.13
CA LEU A 124 -8.73 -2.80 6.59
C LEU A 124 -8.45 -2.62 8.10
N THR A 125 -8.47 -1.38 8.58
CA THR A 125 -8.33 -1.07 10.01
C THR A 125 -9.45 -1.72 10.81
N THR A 126 -10.70 -1.62 10.34
CA THR A 126 -11.85 -2.26 10.99
C THR A 126 -11.71 -3.79 11.00
N TYR A 127 -11.27 -4.39 9.89
CA TYR A 127 -11.01 -5.83 9.79
C TYR A 127 -10.05 -6.30 10.88
N PHE A 128 -8.88 -5.66 10.98
CA PHE A 128 -7.87 -6.04 11.96
C PHE A 128 -8.26 -5.71 13.40
N LYS A 129 -9.05 -4.65 13.65
CA LYS A 129 -9.60 -4.39 15.00
C LYS A 129 -10.54 -5.50 15.47
N VAL A 130 -11.41 -5.99 14.60
CA VAL A 130 -12.31 -7.12 14.91
C VAL A 130 -11.46 -8.36 15.21
N LEU A 131 -10.46 -8.64 14.37
CA LEU A 131 -9.60 -9.81 14.52
C LEU A 131 -8.74 -9.74 15.79
N ALA A 132 -8.10 -8.61 16.07
CA ALA A 132 -7.28 -8.40 17.28
C ALA A 132 -8.11 -8.56 18.56
N PHE A 133 -9.35 -8.04 18.56
CA PHE A 133 -10.25 -8.25 19.70
C PHE A 133 -10.64 -9.72 19.88
N HIS A 134 -10.83 -10.46 18.78
CA HIS A 134 -11.19 -11.87 18.83
C HIS A 134 -10.03 -12.76 19.31
N VAL A 135 -8.85 -12.59 18.73
CA VAL A 135 -7.66 -13.39 19.05
C VAL A 135 -7.06 -12.98 20.41
N ASN A 136 -7.38 -11.77 20.88
CA ASN A 136 -6.95 -11.22 22.16
C ASN A 136 -5.42 -11.24 22.34
N ASN A 137 -4.69 -10.91 21.28
CA ASN A 137 -3.24 -10.76 21.29
C ASN A 137 -2.78 -9.65 20.33
N ASN A 138 -1.48 -9.34 20.33
CA ASN A 138 -0.92 -8.30 19.49
C ASN A 138 -0.65 -8.75 18.04
N ALA A 139 -0.69 -10.05 17.74
CA ALA A 139 -0.28 -10.58 16.43
C ALA A 139 -1.10 -10.01 15.26
N ALA A 140 -2.42 -9.85 15.44
CA ALA A 140 -3.27 -9.22 14.44
C ALA A 140 -2.99 -7.71 14.29
N THR A 141 -2.63 -7.03 15.39
CA THR A 141 -2.27 -5.60 15.37
C THR A 141 -0.93 -5.39 14.68
N ASP A 142 0.06 -6.24 14.96
CA ASP A 142 1.38 -6.18 14.32
C ASP A 142 1.26 -6.46 12.82
N ALA A 143 0.49 -7.50 12.45
CA ALA A 143 0.16 -7.81 11.07
C ALA A 143 -0.47 -6.63 10.31
N PHE A 144 -1.36 -5.86 10.96
CA PHE A 144 -1.95 -4.67 10.36
C PHE A 144 -0.90 -3.60 10.05
N TRP A 145 0.01 -3.31 10.98
CA TRP A 145 1.03 -2.28 10.81
C TRP A 145 2.02 -2.65 9.72
N ASP A 146 2.52 -3.89 9.77
CA ASP A 146 3.44 -4.44 8.78
C ASP A 146 2.83 -4.38 7.38
N TYR A 147 1.58 -4.82 7.24
CA TYR A 147 0.90 -4.81 5.96
C TYR A 147 0.60 -3.41 5.45
N SER A 148 0.16 -2.51 6.33
CA SER A 148 -0.15 -1.12 5.95
C SER A 148 1.10 -0.38 5.49
N ALA A 149 2.23 -0.57 6.18
CA ALA A 149 3.51 0.00 5.78
C ALA A 149 3.94 -0.50 4.40
N HIS A 150 3.83 -1.81 4.17
CA HIS A 150 4.12 -2.42 2.87
C HIS A 150 3.22 -1.87 1.76
N LEU A 151 1.91 -1.82 1.99
CA LEU A 151 0.95 -1.32 1.01
C LEU A 151 1.21 0.15 0.67
N LEU A 152 1.49 0.99 1.67
CA LEU A 152 1.81 2.41 1.47
C LEU A 152 3.10 2.60 0.66
N LYS A 153 4.12 1.75 0.87
CA LYS A 153 5.33 1.76 0.05
C LYS A 153 5.02 1.45 -1.41
N LEU A 154 4.20 0.43 -1.67
CA LEU A 154 3.77 0.10 -3.04
C LEU A 154 2.97 1.24 -3.67
N VAL A 155 2.03 1.83 -2.92
CA VAL A 155 1.24 2.98 -3.35
C VAL A 155 2.11 4.17 -3.75
N ALA A 156 3.22 4.43 -3.06
CA ALA A 156 4.10 5.53 -3.37
C ALA A 156 4.82 5.34 -4.73
N GLU A 157 5.18 4.10 -5.07
CA GLU A 157 6.03 3.80 -6.22
C GLU A 157 5.28 3.32 -7.47
N TYR A 158 4.08 2.73 -7.31
CA TYR A 158 3.37 2.03 -8.37
C TYR A 158 1.94 2.54 -8.54
N GLU A 159 1.39 2.32 -9.73
CA GLU A 159 0.02 2.68 -10.08
C GLU A 159 -0.99 1.95 -9.21
N TRP A 160 -2.05 2.65 -8.79
CA TRP A 160 -2.96 2.13 -7.77
C TRP A 160 -3.72 0.86 -8.22
N HIS A 161 -4.16 0.79 -9.47
CA HIS A 161 -4.87 -0.39 -9.99
C HIS A 161 -4.02 -1.68 -9.86
N ALA A 162 -2.71 -1.58 -10.12
CA ALA A 162 -1.76 -2.68 -9.98
C ALA A 162 -1.57 -3.09 -8.51
N VAL A 163 -1.42 -2.10 -7.62
CA VAL A 163 -1.31 -2.33 -6.17
C VAL A 163 -2.60 -2.97 -5.62
N TYR A 164 -3.76 -2.58 -6.13
CA TYR A 164 -5.05 -3.15 -5.73
C TYR A 164 -5.21 -4.62 -6.16
N ALA A 165 -4.75 -4.97 -7.38
CA ALA A 165 -4.73 -6.37 -7.84
C ALA A 165 -3.83 -7.23 -6.93
N TYR A 166 -2.62 -6.75 -6.63
CA TYR A 166 -1.71 -7.36 -5.67
C TYR A 166 -2.35 -7.54 -4.28
N HIS A 167 -2.92 -6.46 -3.73
CA HIS A 167 -3.59 -6.45 -2.43
C HIS A 167 -4.65 -7.56 -2.35
N SER A 168 -5.49 -7.67 -3.37
CA SER A 168 -6.61 -8.60 -3.37
C SER A 168 -6.16 -10.06 -3.25
N ILE A 169 -5.10 -10.43 -3.96
CA ILE A 169 -4.54 -11.79 -3.95
C ILE A 169 -3.75 -12.02 -2.66
N PHE A 170 -2.88 -11.09 -2.29
CA PHE A 170 -2.05 -11.16 -1.09
C PHE A 170 -2.92 -11.30 0.18
N PHE A 171 -3.92 -10.43 0.34
CA PHE A 171 -4.84 -10.48 1.47
C PHE A 171 -5.53 -11.84 1.60
N ASN A 172 -6.06 -12.39 0.50
CA ASN A 172 -6.74 -13.68 0.53
C ASN A 172 -5.80 -14.85 0.89
N ARG A 173 -4.54 -14.80 0.43
CA ARG A 173 -3.49 -15.78 0.81
C ARG A 173 -3.17 -15.69 2.31
N ARG A 174 -2.82 -14.49 2.80
CA ARG A 174 -2.48 -14.28 4.21
C ARG A 174 -3.65 -14.59 5.15
N ARG A 175 -4.88 -14.29 4.74
CA ARG A 175 -6.11 -14.69 5.45
C ARG A 175 -6.22 -16.21 5.61
N ALA A 176 -5.92 -16.98 4.55
CA ALA A 176 -5.93 -18.44 4.64
C ALA A 176 -4.83 -18.97 5.59
N GLU A 177 -3.66 -18.33 5.63
CA GLU A 177 -2.58 -18.66 6.58
C GLU A 177 -2.99 -18.35 8.03
N MET A 178 -3.69 -17.24 8.28
CA MET A 178 -4.22 -16.92 9.61
C MET A 178 -5.27 -17.93 10.09
N ALA A 179 -6.04 -18.54 9.17
CA ALA A 179 -6.93 -19.64 9.53
C ALA A 179 -6.18 -20.86 10.09
N ALA A 180 -4.90 -21.02 9.73
CA ALA A 180 -3.99 -22.01 10.31
C ALA A 180 -3.19 -21.47 11.51
N GLY A 181 -3.43 -20.23 11.95
CA GLY A 181 -2.79 -19.59 13.09
C GLY A 181 -1.49 -18.84 12.79
N ASP A 182 -1.07 -18.69 11.52
CA ASP A 182 0.14 -17.95 11.15
C ASP A 182 -0.16 -16.48 10.82
N TYR A 183 0.33 -15.57 11.66
CA TYR A 183 0.21 -14.11 11.51
C TYR A 183 1.53 -13.44 11.07
N SER A 184 2.64 -14.17 11.04
CA SER A 184 3.99 -13.61 10.87
C SER A 184 4.28 -13.10 9.45
N ARG A 185 3.41 -13.46 8.51
CA ARG A 185 3.63 -13.35 7.07
C ARG A 185 3.13 -12.04 6.45
N TRP A 186 2.43 -11.19 7.20
CA TRP A 186 1.80 -9.98 6.69
C TRP A 186 2.77 -8.88 6.24
N GLY A 187 3.97 -8.81 6.83
CA GLY A 187 5.04 -7.90 6.40
C GLY A 187 5.94 -8.43 5.28
N GLN A 188 5.77 -9.69 4.89
CA GLN A 188 6.66 -10.34 3.93
C GLN A 188 6.19 -10.10 2.49
N SER A 189 7.04 -9.44 1.71
CA SER A 189 6.80 -9.23 0.28
C SER A 189 6.86 -10.55 -0.49
N GLU A 190 5.78 -10.90 -1.18
CA GLU A 190 5.78 -12.00 -2.15
C GLU A 190 6.35 -11.53 -3.50
N ASN A 191 7.65 -11.75 -3.72
CA ASN A 191 8.35 -11.30 -4.93
C ASN A 191 7.70 -11.81 -6.23
N GLY A 192 7.21 -13.05 -6.26
CA GLY A 192 6.51 -13.59 -7.43
C GLY A 192 5.24 -12.80 -7.75
N LEU A 193 4.44 -12.49 -6.74
CA LEU A 193 3.20 -11.72 -6.89
C LEU A 193 3.48 -10.25 -7.25
N LEU A 194 4.56 -9.67 -6.73
CA LEU A 194 5.02 -8.33 -7.10
C LEU A 194 5.51 -8.27 -8.55
N ALA A 195 6.24 -9.27 -9.02
CA ALA A 195 6.70 -9.35 -10.41
C ALA A 195 5.52 -9.49 -11.38
N GLU A 196 4.52 -10.29 -11.02
CA GLU A 196 3.33 -10.53 -11.85
C GLU A 196 2.43 -9.29 -11.97
N HIS A 197 2.19 -8.57 -10.86
CA HIS A 197 1.16 -7.52 -10.84
C HIS A 197 1.69 -6.09 -10.68
N VAL A 198 2.87 -5.87 -10.10
CA VAL A 198 3.27 -4.55 -9.61
C VAL A 198 4.43 -3.95 -10.40
N TYR A 199 5.52 -4.70 -10.62
CA TYR A 199 6.76 -4.12 -11.17
C TYR A 199 6.64 -3.52 -12.57
N GLY A 200 5.71 -4.02 -13.40
CA GLY A 200 5.41 -3.45 -14.72
C GLY A 200 4.70 -2.09 -14.69
N HIS A 201 4.18 -1.67 -13.53
CA HIS A 201 3.29 -0.52 -13.37
C HIS A 201 3.91 0.57 -12.49
N ARG A 202 5.21 0.80 -12.61
CA ARG A 202 5.90 1.84 -11.84
C ARG A 202 5.44 3.23 -12.28
N LYS A 203 5.12 4.10 -11.32
CA LYS A 203 4.78 5.50 -11.59
C LYS A 203 5.94 6.21 -12.29
N PRO A 204 5.65 7.14 -13.22
CA PRO A 204 6.67 8.01 -13.78
C PRO A 204 7.26 8.86 -12.64
N ASN A 205 8.56 8.70 -12.40
CA ASN A 205 9.23 9.42 -11.32
C ASN A 205 9.25 10.93 -11.64
N PRO A 206 8.67 11.80 -10.80
CA PRO A 206 8.66 13.25 -11.04
C PRO A 206 10.07 13.85 -11.07
N SER A 207 11.04 13.24 -10.37
CA SER A 207 12.45 13.68 -10.34
C SER A 207 13.27 13.22 -11.54
N LYS A 208 12.71 12.33 -12.36
CA LYS A 208 13.20 12.01 -13.70
C LYS A 208 12.10 12.34 -14.71
N GLN A 209 11.65 13.59 -14.72
CA GLN A 209 11.52 14.22 -16.03
C GLN A 209 12.91 14.13 -16.65
N ALA A 210 13.13 13.04 -17.39
CA ALA A 210 14.07 13.06 -18.48
C ALA A 210 13.83 14.41 -19.15
N LYS A 211 14.91 15.16 -19.35
CA LYS A 211 14.95 16.11 -20.44
C LYS A 211 14.67 15.28 -21.69
N ASN A 212 13.39 15.04 -21.96
CA ASN A 212 12.87 15.03 -23.30
C ASN A 212 13.21 16.42 -23.79
N THR A 213 14.45 16.51 -24.28
CA THR A 213 14.72 17.15 -25.54
C THR A 213 13.62 16.65 -26.47
N ALA A 214 12.46 17.30 -26.40
CA ALA A 214 11.71 17.57 -27.58
C ALA A 214 12.77 18.09 -28.54
N THR A 215 13.19 17.25 -29.47
CA THR A 215 13.60 17.68 -30.78
C THR A 215 12.42 18.46 -31.34
N THR A 216 12.27 19.69 -30.85
CA THR A 216 11.76 20.79 -31.65
C THR A 216 12.61 20.69 -32.89
N ARG A 217 12.01 20.22 -33.98
CA ARG A 217 12.65 20.15 -35.28
C ARG A 217 13.22 21.54 -35.52
N SER A 218 14.52 21.60 -35.33
CA SER A 218 15.19 22.82 -34.96
C SER A 218 15.44 23.48 -36.31
N ASN A 219 14.61 24.47 -36.67
CA ASN A 219 14.54 25.00 -38.03
C ASN A 219 15.96 25.38 -38.49
N PRO A 220 16.51 24.81 -39.57
CA PRO A 220 17.88 25.11 -40.02
C PRO A 220 18.07 26.57 -40.41
N ALA A 221 16.97 27.31 -40.65
CA ALA A 221 17.00 28.76 -40.89
C ALA A 221 17.11 29.60 -39.59
N GLU A 222 16.89 29.02 -38.41
CA GLU A 222 16.95 29.76 -37.14
C GLU A 222 18.40 29.89 -36.64
N ALA A 223 18.76 31.11 -36.22
CA ALA A 223 20.08 31.47 -35.74
C ALA A 223 20.63 30.51 -34.67
N CYS A 224 21.93 30.23 -34.71
CA CYS A 224 22.60 29.40 -33.72
C CYS A 224 22.54 30.05 -32.32
N ARG A 225 21.83 29.42 -31.38
CA ARG A 225 21.73 29.92 -29.99
C ARG A 225 23.10 29.93 -29.30
N LYS A 226 23.90 28.89 -29.51
CA LYS A 226 25.25 28.81 -28.92
C LYS A 226 26.19 29.91 -29.46
N PHE A 227 26.01 30.35 -30.71
CA PHE A 227 26.72 31.52 -31.23
C PHE A 227 26.30 32.80 -30.52
N ASN A 228 24.99 33.00 -30.33
CA ASN A 228 24.46 34.15 -29.60
C ASN A 228 24.88 34.19 -28.12
N ASP A 229 25.17 33.04 -27.53
CA ASP A 229 25.72 32.89 -26.18
C ASP A 229 27.26 32.95 -26.13
N GLY A 230 27.95 33.16 -27.26
CA GLY A 230 29.42 33.19 -27.33
C GLY A 230 30.11 31.83 -27.16
N LYS A 231 29.36 30.73 -27.24
CA LYS A 231 29.83 29.36 -26.97
C LYS A 231 30.06 28.51 -28.23
N CYS A 232 29.71 29.01 -29.41
CA CYS A 232 29.94 28.33 -30.68
C CYS A 232 31.10 29.01 -31.42
N LEU A 233 32.27 28.36 -31.44
CA LEU A 233 33.49 28.89 -32.05
C LEU A 233 33.75 28.36 -33.47
N ASN A 234 33.01 27.35 -33.90
CA ASN A 234 33.23 26.66 -35.18
C ASN A 234 32.49 27.37 -36.32
N MET A 235 33.22 27.70 -37.41
CA MET A 235 32.69 28.28 -38.64
C MET A 235 33.06 27.35 -39.82
N PRO A 236 32.10 26.68 -40.49
CA PRO A 236 30.65 26.74 -40.25
C PRO A 236 30.20 25.99 -38.97
N CYS A 237 29.01 26.33 -38.49
CA CYS A 237 28.40 25.71 -37.31
C CYS A 237 28.25 24.19 -37.50
N PRO A 238 28.69 23.35 -36.54
CA PRO A 238 28.59 21.89 -36.65
C PRO A 238 27.15 21.38 -36.67
N TRP A 239 26.18 22.22 -36.31
CA TRP A 239 24.74 21.92 -36.40
C TRP A 239 24.08 22.54 -37.66
N GLY A 240 24.85 23.07 -38.62
CA GLY A 240 24.34 23.60 -39.88
C GLY A 240 23.49 24.87 -39.76
N ARG A 241 23.53 25.56 -38.60
CA ARG A 241 22.74 26.78 -38.35
C ARG A 241 23.53 28.05 -38.68
N PRO A 242 22.88 29.11 -39.19
CA PRO A 242 23.54 30.38 -39.45
C PRO A 242 24.01 31.03 -38.13
N HIS A 243 25.23 31.53 -38.13
CA HIS A 243 25.78 32.39 -37.07
C HIS A 243 25.32 33.83 -37.31
N THR A 244 24.07 34.13 -36.95
CA THR A 244 23.49 35.47 -37.01
C THR A 244 23.04 35.91 -35.62
N CYS A 245 23.20 37.20 -35.33
CA CYS A 245 22.75 37.82 -34.09
C CYS A 245 21.23 37.77 -33.99
N SER A 246 20.70 37.20 -32.91
CA SER A 246 19.25 37.12 -32.70
C SER A 246 18.60 38.47 -32.43
N SER A 247 19.38 39.50 -32.09
CA SER A 247 18.86 40.86 -31.81
C SER A 247 18.75 41.74 -33.06
N CYS A 248 19.67 41.60 -34.03
CA CYS A 248 19.71 42.48 -35.21
C CYS A 248 19.84 41.75 -36.55
N GLY A 249 19.97 40.42 -36.56
CA GLY A 249 20.07 39.59 -37.76
C GLY A 249 21.43 39.56 -38.46
N LYS A 250 22.40 40.39 -38.04
CA LYS A 250 23.74 40.47 -38.67
C LYS A 250 24.63 39.29 -38.30
N SER A 251 25.56 38.91 -39.18
CA SER A 251 26.50 37.79 -38.97
C SER A 251 27.82 38.17 -38.28
N ASP A 252 28.07 39.46 -38.08
CA ASP A 252 29.38 39.97 -37.67
C ASP A 252 29.63 39.82 -36.16
N HIS A 253 28.57 39.68 -35.38
CA HIS A 253 28.64 39.63 -33.93
C HIS A 253 27.55 38.74 -33.32
N SER A 254 27.78 38.33 -32.08
CA SER A 254 26.79 37.63 -31.26
C SER A 254 25.94 38.61 -30.46
N LYS A 255 24.80 38.14 -29.93
CA LYS A 255 23.94 38.92 -29.04
C LYS A 255 24.68 39.57 -27.86
N LEU A 256 25.77 38.98 -27.38
CA LEU A 256 26.55 39.51 -26.26
C LEU A 256 27.15 40.89 -26.52
N GLN A 257 27.35 41.28 -27.78
CA GLN A 257 27.88 42.60 -28.13
C GLN A 257 26.83 43.72 -28.15
N HIS A 258 25.56 43.42 -27.88
CA HIS A 258 24.48 44.42 -27.74
C HIS A 258 24.24 44.84 -26.29
N LYS A 259 25.17 44.58 -25.39
CA LYS A 259 25.02 44.85 -23.97
C LYS A 259 25.54 46.26 -23.67
N ASP A 260 24.65 47.25 -23.82
CA ASP A 260 24.77 48.58 -23.23
C ASP A 260 23.99 48.62 -21.91
#